data_AF-A0A529W9D4-F1
#
_entry.id   AF-A0A529W9D4-F1
#
_cell.length_a   1.000
_cell.length_b   1.000
_cell.length_c   1.000
_cell.angle_alpha   90.00
_cell.angle_beta   90.00
_cell.angle_gamma   90.00
#
_symmetry.space_group_name_H-M   'P 1'
#
loop_
_entity.id
_entity.type
_entity.pdbx_description
1 polymer ?
#
loop_
_entity_poly.entity_id
_entity_poly.type
_entity_poly.pdbx_seq_one_letter_code
_entity_poly.pdbx_strand_id
1 'polypeptide(L)'
;MPNKAGYEGQSVTGDRSSYLIGQTEIAARPLAPALYLVATPIGNLADITLRSLETLAAADIVACEDTRVSRVLLERYGIRRRTTAYHEHNAQ
;
A
#
# COMPACT_ATOMS: atom_id res chain seq x y z
N MET A 1 -2.99 -14.38 -30.96
CA MET A 1 -4.19 -13.70 -30.46
C MET A 1 -3.77 -12.76 -29.31
N PRO A 2 -3.56 -11.46 -29.54
CA PRO A 2 -3.24 -10.53 -28.46
C PRO A 2 -4.52 -9.86 -27.94
N ASN A 3 -4.85 -10.07 -26.67
CA ASN A 3 -5.96 -9.39 -26.01
C ASN A 3 -5.56 -7.93 -25.70
N LYS A 4 -6.09 -7.01 -26.51
CA LYS A 4 -6.24 -5.59 -26.18
C LYS A 4 -7.43 -5.45 -25.22
N ALA A 5 -7.14 -5.24 -23.94
CA ALA A 5 -8.04 -4.53 -23.06
C ALA A 5 -7.25 -3.36 -22.47
N GLY A 6 -7.35 -2.22 -23.16
CA GLY A 6 -6.79 -0.97 -22.69
C GLY A 6 -7.47 -0.54 -21.40
N TYR A 7 -6.67 -0.22 -20.39
CA TYR A 7 -7.08 0.70 -19.34
C TYR A 7 -6.71 2.11 -19.83
N GLU A 8 -7.57 2.69 -20.66
CA GLU A 8 -7.51 4.12 -20.98
C GLU A 8 -8.12 4.92 -19.83
N GLY A 9 -7.29 5.77 -19.23
CA GLY A 9 -7.69 7.09 -18.73
C GLY A 9 -8.63 7.16 -17.53
N GLN A 10 -8.07 7.20 -16.33
CA GLN A 10 -8.54 8.18 -15.35
C GLN A 10 -7.38 8.70 -14.50
N SER A 11 -6.97 9.93 -14.80
CA SER A 11 -6.10 10.74 -13.97
C SER A 11 -6.84 11.06 -12.67
N VAL A 12 -6.60 10.26 -11.64
CA VAL A 12 -6.99 10.59 -10.26
C VAL A 12 -6.01 11.65 -9.77
N THR A 13 -6.42 12.91 -9.85
CA THR A 13 -5.74 14.04 -9.24
C THR A 13 -5.82 13.89 -7.72
N GLY A 14 -4.73 13.46 -7.06
CA GLY A 14 -4.61 13.50 -5.60
C GLY A 14 -3.70 12.43 -5.02
N ASP A 15 -2.55 12.86 -4.51
CA ASP A 15 -1.53 12.09 -3.76
C ASP A 15 -0.80 10.99 -4.55
N ARG A 16 0.48 11.22 -4.84
CA ARG A 16 1.30 10.30 -5.64
C ARG A 16 1.38 8.95 -4.93
N SER A 17 0.82 7.90 -5.54
CA SER A 17 1.01 6.52 -5.12
C SER A 17 2.47 6.12 -5.32
N SER A 18 3.31 6.28 -4.29
CA SER A 18 4.73 5.95 -4.35
C SER A 18 5.26 5.39 -3.03
N TYR A 19 6.43 4.75 -3.12
CA TYR A 19 7.18 4.22 -1.98
C TYR A 19 8.69 4.39 -2.23
N LEU A 20 9.48 4.35 -1.16
CA LEU A 20 10.93 4.54 -1.20
C LEU A 20 11.67 3.20 -1.07
N ILE A 21 12.74 3.03 -1.84
CA ILE A 21 13.75 1.98 -1.64
C ILE A 21 15.12 2.67 -1.55
N GLY A 22 15.67 2.73 -0.34
CA GLY A 22 16.86 3.55 -0.09
C GLY A 22 16.56 5.03 -0.34
N GLN A 23 17.24 5.63 -1.32
CA GLN A 23 17.04 7.03 -1.70
C GLN A 23 16.19 7.20 -2.97
N THR A 24 15.66 6.09 -3.51
CA THR A 24 14.92 6.09 -4.77
C THR A 24 13.43 6.02 -4.50
N GLU A 25 12.67 6.97 -5.06
CA GLU A 25 11.21 6.93 -5.10
C GLU A 25 10.71 6.11 -6.29
N ILE A 26 9.80 5.18 -6.03
CA ILE A 26 9.20 4.30 -7.04
C ILE A 26 7.70 4.55 -7.06
N ALA A 27 7.15 4.79 -8.25
CA ALA A 27 5.71 4.92 -8.44
C ALA A 27 5.05 3.54 -8.32
N ALA A 28 4.00 3.45 -7.51
CA ALA A 28 3.19 2.25 -7.37
C ALA A 28 2.20 2.15 -8.54
N ARG A 29 2.06 0.95 -9.09
CA ARG A 29 1.07 0.68 -10.15
C ARG A 29 -0.35 0.71 -9.58
N PRO A 30 -1.36 1.16 -10.35
CA PRO A 30 -2.75 1.09 -9.92
C PRO A 30 -3.17 -0.34 -9.59
N LEU A 31 -3.95 -0.51 -8.53
CA LEU A 31 -4.56 -1.78 -8.16
C LEU A 31 -5.95 -1.91 -8.77
N ALA A 32 -6.36 -3.14 -9.04
CA ALA A 32 -7.75 -3.42 -9.35
C ALA A 32 -8.58 -3.36 -8.05
N PRO A 33 -9.89 -3.05 -8.11
CA PRO A 33 -10.74 -3.07 -6.93
C PRO A 33 -10.78 -4.47 -6.28
N ALA A 34 -10.20 -4.60 -5.09
CA ALA A 34 -10.14 -5.86 -4.34
C ALA A 34 -9.68 -5.62 -2.88
N LEU A 35 -9.80 -6.65 -2.05
CA LEU A 35 -9.13 -6.74 -0.76
C LEU A 35 -7.76 -7.40 -0.95
N TYR A 36 -6.69 -6.70 -0.57
CA TYR A 36 -5.33 -7.22 -0.62
C TYR A 36 -4.84 -7.54 0.79
N LEU A 37 -4.51 -8.80 1.04
CA LEU A 37 -3.86 -9.22 2.28
C LEU A 37 -2.34 -9.09 2.13
N VAL A 38 -1.75 -8.26 2.99
CA VAL A 38 -0.32 -7.97 2.98
C VAL A 38 0.29 -8.40 4.31
N ALA A 39 1.25 -9.32 4.24
CA ALA A 39 2.02 -9.70 5.43
C ALA A 39 2.93 -8.55 5.87
N THR A 40 2.90 -8.20 7.15
CA THR A 40 3.83 -7.28 7.79
C THR A 40 5.00 -8.05 8.41
N PRO A 41 6.23 -7.51 8.39
CA PRO A 41 7.36 -8.15 9.06
C PRO A 41 7.13 -8.31 10.57
N ILE A 42 7.66 -9.40 11.14
CA ILE A 42 7.50 -9.76 12.56
C ILE A 42 8.61 -9.22 13.48
N GLY A 43 9.42 -8.28 13.00
CA GLY A 43 10.49 -7.67 13.80
C GLY A 43 11.60 -7.00 13.00
N ASN A 44 11.87 -7.48 11.78
CA ASN A 44 12.86 -6.87 10.88
C ASN A 44 12.17 -6.19 9.70
N LEU A 45 12.22 -4.86 9.64
CA LEU A 45 11.57 -4.09 8.58
C LEU A 45 12.09 -4.45 7.18
N ALA A 46 13.32 -4.97 7.05
CA ALA A 46 13.87 -5.38 5.76
C ALA A 46 13.24 -6.65 5.17
N ASP A 47 12.46 -7.41 5.95
CA ASP A 47 11.78 -8.63 5.46
C ASP A 47 10.53 -8.30 4.63
N ILE A 48 10.16 -7.02 4.48
CA ILE A 48 9.05 -6.63 3.63
C ILE A 48 9.36 -6.87 2.15
N THR A 49 8.35 -7.34 1.41
CA THR A 49 8.49 -7.55 -0.03
C THR A 49 8.25 -6.26 -0.82
N LEU A 50 8.88 -6.12 -1.98
CA LEU A 50 8.60 -5.00 -2.91
C LEU A 50 7.13 -4.93 -3.30
N ARG A 51 6.49 -6.09 -3.48
CA ARG A 51 5.06 -6.17 -3.79
C ARG A 51 4.21 -5.65 -2.64
N SER A 52 4.57 -5.93 -1.39
CA SER A 52 3.87 -5.39 -0.21
C SER A 52 3.92 -3.86 -0.19
N LEU A 53 5.09 -3.28 -0.46
CA LEU A 53 5.27 -1.83 -0.51
C LEU A 53 4.44 -1.19 -1.63
N GLU A 54 4.49 -1.78 -2.82
CA GLU A 54 3.70 -1.32 -3.96
C GLU A 54 2.19 -1.38 -3.66
N THR A 55 1.71 -2.51 -3.13
CA THR A 55 0.29 -2.68 -2.77
C THR A 55 -0.14 -1.66 -1.72
N LEU A 56 0.64 -1.48 -0.65
CA LEU A 56 0.32 -0.52 0.40
C LEU A 56 0.34 0.92 -0.12
N ALA A 57 1.28 1.27 -1.00
CA ALA A 57 1.36 2.58 -1.61
C ALA A 57 0.24 2.85 -2.64
N ALA A 58 -0.27 1.83 -3.31
CA ALA A 58 -1.35 1.98 -4.30
C ALA A 58 -2.76 1.94 -3.69
N ALA A 59 -2.92 1.40 -2.48
CA ALA A 59 -4.23 1.28 -1.83
C ALA A 59 -4.83 2.63 -1.40
N ASP A 60 -6.15 2.78 -1.57
CA ASP A 60 -6.89 3.97 -1.14
C ASP A 60 -7.03 4.08 0.39
N ILE A 61 -7.09 2.92 1.06
CA ILE A 61 -7.23 2.75 2.51
C ILE A 61 -6.35 1.57 2.93
N VAL A 62 -5.62 1.72 4.03
CA VAL A 62 -4.88 0.64 4.67
C VAL A 62 -5.51 0.34 6.02
N ALA A 63 -6.14 -0.82 6.16
CA ALA A 63 -6.64 -1.31 7.44
C ALA A 63 -5.50 -1.99 8.21
N CYS A 64 -5.29 -1.61 9.47
CA CYS A 64 -4.22 -2.13 10.32
C CYS A 64 -4.77 -2.61 11.65
N GLU A 65 -4.36 -3.79 12.10
CA GLU A 65 -4.64 -4.28 13.46
C GLU A 65 -4.00 -3.36 14.51
N ASP A 66 -2.70 -3.11 14.38
CA ASP A 66 -1.95 -2.14 15.19
C ASP A 66 -1.43 -1.01 14.30
N THR A 67 -2.02 0.18 14.46
CA THR A 67 -1.63 1.39 13.72
C THR A 67 -0.25 1.92 14.14
N ARG A 68 0.27 1.58 15.32
CA ARG A 68 1.59 2.04 15.80
C ARG A 68 2.70 1.34 15.06
N VAL A 69 2.61 0.02 14.91
CA VAL A 69 3.57 -0.80 14.14
C VAL A 69 3.52 -0.41 12.66
N SER A 70 2.31 -0.31 12.12
CA SER A 70 2.09 0.03 10.72
C SER A 70 2.62 1.43 10.39
N ARG A 71 2.48 2.40 11.30
CA ARG A 71 3.05 3.75 11.12
C ARG A 71 4.56 3.73 10.92
N VAL A 72 5.31 3.00 11.74
CA VAL A 72 6.78 2.92 11.64
C VAL A 72 7.20 2.34 10.28
N LEU A 73 6.50 1.30 9.82
CA LEU A 73 6.73 0.68 8.52
C LEU A 73 6.45 1.65 7.37
N LEU A 74 5.28 2.30 7.39
CA LEU A 74 4.89 3.25 6.33
C LEU A 74 5.83 4.47 6.29
N GLU A 75 6.21 5.02 7.45
CA GLU A 75 7.17 6.13 7.55
C GLU A 75 8.55 5.74 6.96
N ARG A 76 9.07 4.54 7.29
CA ARG A 76 10.37 4.06 6.78
C ARG A 76 10.41 3.98 5.26
N TYR A 77 9.31 3.57 4.64
CA TYR A 77 9.19 3.40 3.20
C TYR A 77 8.53 4.59 2.49
N GLY A 78 8.34 5.71 3.18
CA GLY A 78 7.78 6.94 2.60
C GLY A 78 6.33 6.83 2.10
N ILE A 79 5.58 5.82 2.57
CA ILE A 79 4.21 5.57 2.13
C ILE A 79 3.26 6.48 2.91
N ARG A 80 2.57 7.39 2.21
CA ARG A 80 1.58 8.29 2.79
C ARG A 80 0.18 7.83 2.45
N ARG A 81 -0.35 6.88 3.23
CA ARG A 81 -1.73 6.40 3.08
C ARG A 81 -2.56 6.57 4.33
N ARG A 82 -3.86 6.79 4.12
CA ARG A 82 -4.84 6.81 5.20
C ARG A 82 -4.87 5.42 5.83
N THR A 83 -4.48 5.34 7.09
CA THR A 83 -4.61 4.14 7.89
C THR A 83 -5.91 4.18 8.67
N THR A 84 -6.54 3.02 8.82
CA THR A 84 -7.71 2.83 9.66
C THR A 84 -7.42 1.69 10.62
N ALA A 85 -7.62 1.92 11.91
CA ALA A 85 -7.49 0.88 12.91
C ALA A 85 -8.64 -0.13 12.72
N TYR A 86 -8.28 -1.40 12.54
CA TYR A 86 -9.22 -2.52 12.51
C TYR A 86 -9.05 -3.28 13.82
N HIS A 87 -9.94 -3.04 14.78
CA HIS A 87 -10.05 -3.79 16.02
C HIS A 87 -11.32 -4.64 15.97
N GLU A 88 -11.33 -5.82 16.62
CA GLU A 88 -12.49 -6.72 16.69
C GLU A 88 -13.78 -6.07 17.20
N HIS A 89 -13.72 -4.88 17.81
CA HIS A 89 -14.88 -4.08 18.22
C HIS A 89 -15.47 -3.16 17.13
N ASN A 90 -14.90 -3.11 15.93
CA ASN A 90 -15.41 -2.33 14.78
C ASN A 90 -16.05 -3.20 13.67
N ALA A 91 -16.18 -4.51 13.89
CA ALA A 91 -16.96 -5.38 13.01
C ALA A 91 -18.45 -5.17 13.32
N GLN A 92 -19.06 -4.20 12.66
CA GLN A 92 -20.52 -4.06 12.60
C GLN A 92 -21.04 -4.51 11.24
#